data_AF-A0A7R9VV11-F1
#
_entry.id   AF-A0A7R9VV11-F1
#
_cell.length_a   1.000
_cell.length_b   1.000
_cell.length_c   1.000
_cell.angle_alpha   90.00
_cell.angle_beta   90.00
_cell.angle_gamma   90.00
#
_symmetry.space_group_name_H-M   'P 1'
#
loop_
_entity.id
_entity.type
_entity.pdbx_description
1 polymer ?
#
loop_
_entity_poly.entity_id
_entity_poly.type
_entity_poly.pdbx_seq_one_letter_code
_entity_poly.pdbx_strand_id
1 'polypeptide(L)'
;GSSPARRFLGARPVSVNRIALGSSPAALLLSSRPWIGRPNPSSPGKHVLAPLSYAPLDHGCAFSSEAVREGIVATAGTTLRILSVEAENGAGLGAADDEAFNSNKVELTYTPRGMCLLATGGAVAAAQG
;
A
#
# COMPACT_ATOMS: atom_id res chain seq x y z
N GLY A 1 27.67 0.20 -11.80
CA GLY A 1 26.56 -0.61 -12.33
C GLY A 1 25.64 -0.94 -11.17
N SER A 2 24.36 -0.58 -11.27
CA SER A 2 23.39 -0.91 -10.22
C SER A 2 23.11 -2.41 -10.26
N SER A 3 23.33 -3.11 -9.14
CA SER A 3 23.03 -4.54 -8.99
C SER A 3 21.51 -4.76 -9.18
N PRO A 4 21.06 -5.84 -9.86
CA PRO A 4 19.63 -6.11 -9.99
C PRO A 4 19.02 -6.41 -8.60
N ALA A 5 18.24 -5.47 -8.07
CA ALA A 5 17.46 -5.68 -6.86
C ALA A 5 16.28 -6.61 -7.18
N ARG A 6 16.24 -7.79 -6.57
CA ARG A 6 15.15 -8.76 -6.72
C ARG A 6 14.41 -8.88 -5.38
N ARG A 7 13.12 -8.55 -5.37
CA ARG A 7 12.24 -8.61 -4.19
C ARG A 7 11.04 -9.49 -4.47
N PHE A 8 10.64 -10.29 -3.49
CA PHE A 8 9.38 -11.02 -3.54
C PHE A 8 8.23 -10.06 -3.21
N LEU A 9 7.30 -9.88 -4.15
CA LEU A 9 6.20 -8.91 -4.02
C LEU A 9 4.88 -9.55 -3.57
N GLY A 10 4.79 -10.87 -3.65
CA GLY A 10 3.57 -11.62 -3.31
C GLY A 10 3.44 -12.94 -4.06
N ALA A 11 2.42 -13.71 -3.68
CA ALA A 11 2.15 -15.04 -4.24
C ALA A 11 1.43 -15.00 -5.60
N ARG A 12 0.90 -13.83 -6.00
CA ARG A 12 0.23 -13.63 -7.30
C ARG A 12 1.23 -13.12 -8.35
N PRO A 13 1.04 -13.42 -9.65
CA PRO A 13 1.78 -12.77 -10.73
C PRO A 13 1.75 -11.24 -10.57
N VAL A 14 2.88 -10.59 -10.88
CA VAL A 14 3.00 -9.14 -10.73
C VAL A 14 2.54 -8.44 -12.01
N SER A 15 1.60 -7.50 -11.87
CA SER A 15 1.28 -6.51 -12.89
C SER A 15 2.04 -5.22 -12.62
N VAL A 16 2.57 -4.58 -13.67
CA VAL A 16 3.44 -3.40 -13.55
C VAL A 16 2.86 -2.25 -14.36
N ASN A 17 2.44 -1.19 -13.67
CA ASN A 17 1.84 -0.03 -14.29
C ASN A 17 2.65 1.23 -13.97
N ARG A 18 2.94 2.04 -14.98
CA ARG A 18 3.63 3.32 -14.80
C ARG A 18 2.65 4.35 -14.22
N ILE A 19 3.08 5.04 -13.17
CA ILE A 19 2.31 6.11 -12.53
C ILE A 19 3.21 7.32 -12.27
N ALA A 20 2.61 8.45 -11.92
CA ALA A 20 3.32 9.62 -11.43
C ALA A 20 2.87 9.92 -10.01
N LEU A 21 3.84 10.18 -9.13
CA LEU A 21 3.61 10.71 -7.79
C LEU A 21 4.18 12.13 -7.80
N GLY A 22 3.31 13.13 -7.79
CA GLY A 22 3.65 14.51 -8.12
C GLY A 22 4.29 14.63 -9.50
N SER A 23 5.48 15.23 -9.52
CA SER A 23 6.31 15.36 -10.72
C SER A 23 7.26 14.17 -10.94
N SER A 24 7.27 13.17 -10.04
CA SER A 24 8.24 12.09 -10.05
C SER A 24 7.67 10.81 -10.66
N PRO A 25 8.39 10.16 -11.60
CA PRO A 25 7.96 8.89 -12.16
C PRO A 25 8.05 7.77 -11.13
N ALA A 26 7.02 6.94 -11.07
CA ALA A 26 6.95 5.78 -10.20
C ALA A 26 6.31 4.58 -10.92
N ALA A 27 6.45 3.40 -10.34
CA ALA A 27 5.87 2.16 -10.82
C ALA A 27 4.93 1.59 -9.75
N LEU A 28 3.69 1.34 -10.12
CA LEU A 28 2.74 0.58 -9.33
C LEU A 28 2.92 -0.90 -9.66
N LEU A 29 3.21 -1.71 -8.64
CA LEU A 29 3.39 -3.15 -8.77
C LEU A 29 2.27 -3.85 -8.01
N LEU A 30 1.42 -4.58 -8.73
CA LEU A 30 0.21 -5.19 -8.19
C LEU A 30 0.39 -6.71 -8.11
N SER A 31 0.28 -7.27 -6.90
CA SER A 31 0.31 -8.70 -6.61
C SER A 31 -0.64 -8.99 -5.44
N SER A 32 -0.34 -9.95 -4.55
CA SER A 32 -1.10 -10.18 -3.32
C SER A 32 -0.95 -9.03 -2.32
N ARG A 33 0.08 -8.19 -2.46
CA ARG A 33 0.20 -6.89 -1.80
C ARG A 33 0.57 -5.87 -2.88
N PRO A 34 -0.05 -4.69 -2.94
CA PRO A 34 0.36 -3.64 -3.86
C PRO A 34 1.63 -2.95 -3.36
N TRP A 35 2.50 -2.54 -4.28
CA TRP A 35 3.75 -1.85 -3.99
C TRP A 35 3.92 -0.63 -4.90
N ILE A 36 4.67 0.35 -4.42
CA ILE A 36 5.15 1.48 -5.21
C ILE A 36 6.66 1.43 -5.30
N GLY A 37 7.17 1.39 -6.52
CA GLY A 37 8.58 1.59 -6.83
C GLY A 37 8.85 3.01 -7.29
N ARG A 38 9.87 3.64 -6.69
CA ARG A 38 10.24 5.03 -7.01
C ARG A 38 11.75 5.25 -6.87
N PRO A 39 12.32 6.28 -7.51
CA PRO A 39 13.68 6.72 -7.23
C PRO A 39 13.84 7.11 -5.76
N ASN A 40 14.98 6.75 -5.17
CA ASN A 40 15.31 7.16 -3.80
C ASN A 40 15.62 8.67 -3.77
N PRO A 41 14.91 9.49 -2.98
CA PRO A 41 15.16 10.92 -2.91
C PRO A 41 16.53 11.26 -2.30
N SER A 42 17.05 10.42 -1.40
CA SER A 42 18.30 10.62 -0.67
C SER A 42 19.52 9.99 -1.34
N SER A 43 19.33 9.18 -2.38
CA SER A 43 20.43 8.45 -3.04
C SER A 43 20.18 8.29 -4.54
N PRO A 44 20.73 9.18 -5.38
CA PRO A 44 20.52 9.13 -6.82
C PRO A 44 21.01 7.80 -7.42
N GLY A 45 20.24 7.26 -8.36
CA GLY A 45 20.52 5.97 -9.00
C GLY A 45 20.05 4.73 -8.23
N LYS A 46 19.56 4.89 -7.00
CA LYS A 46 18.87 3.82 -6.25
C LYS A 46 17.36 3.93 -6.40
N HIS A 47 16.69 2.78 -6.43
CA HIS A 47 15.23 2.69 -6.39
C HIS A 47 14.82 2.04 -5.08
N VAL A 48 13.69 2.49 -4.52
CA VAL A 48 13.10 1.94 -3.29
C VAL A 48 11.73 1.36 -3.64
N LEU A 49 11.38 0.26 -2.99
CA LEU A 49 10.06 -0.35 -3.08
C LEU A 49 9.35 -0.22 -1.73
N ALA A 50 8.22 0.49 -1.72
CA ALA A 50 7.38 0.65 -0.53
C ALA A 50 6.10 -0.18 -0.69
N PRO A 51 5.77 -1.08 0.26
CA PRO A 51 4.49 -1.76 0.25
C PRO A 51 3.36 -0.78 0.58
N LEU A 52 2.21 -0.94 -0.06
CA LEU A 52 0.99 -0.24 0.33
C LEU A 52 0.23 -1.09 1.33
N SER A 53 -0.09 -0.50 2.48
CA SER A 53 -0.93 -1.11 3.52
C SER A 53 -2.40 -1.06 3.10
N TYR A 54 -2.71 -1.81 2.05
CA TYR A 54 -4.01 -1.85 1.41
C TYR A 54 -4.35 -3.26 0.91
N ALA A 55 -5.63 -3.50 0.65
CA ALA A 55 -6.09 -4.75 0.08
C ALA A 55 -5.45 -5.02 -1.30
N PRO A 56 -5.36 -6.29 -1.74
CA PRO A 56 -4.88 -6.62 -3.08
C PRO A 56 -5.70 -5.89 -4.16
N LEU A 57 -5.00 -5.37 -5.17
CA LEU A 57 -5.58 -4.72 -6.35
C LEU A 57 -5.21 -5.54 -7.59
N ASP A 58 -6.14 -5.66 -8.54
CA ASP A 58 -5.96 -6.47 -9.76
C ASP A 58 -5.36 -5.62 -10.90
N HIS A 59 -5.90 -4.43 -11.09
CA HIS A 59 -5.44 -3.45 -12.07
C HIS A 59 -5.46 -2.05 -11.43
N GLY A 60 -4.66 -1.12 -11.96
CA GLY A 60 -4.80 0.27 -11.56
C GLY A 60 -3.91 1.23 -12.35
N CYS A 61 -4.32 2.47 -12.47
CA CYS A 61 -3.58 3.50 -13.19
C CYS A 61 -3.60 4.82 -12.42
N ALA A 62 -2.74 5.75 -12.84
CA ALA A 62 -2.73 7.09 -12.29
C ALA A 62 -4.08 7.79 -12.54
N PHE A 63 -4.56 8.48 -11.52
CA PHE A 63 -5.82 9.23 -11.54
C PHE A 63 -5.58 10.61 -10.91
N SER A 64 -6.15 11.64 -11.50
CA SER A 64 -6.10 13.00 -10.97
C SER A 64 -7.44 13.68 -11.21
N SER A 65 -7.94 14.36 -10.17
CA SER A 65 -9.18 15.11 -10.16
C SER A 65 -9.07 16.25 -9.15
N GLU A 66 -10.05 17.16 -9.12
CA GLU A 66 -10.08 18.26 -8.14
C GLU A 66 -10.13 17.74 -6.69
N ALA A 67 -10.88 16.67 -6.44
CA ALA A 67 -10.99 16.07 -5.10
C ALA A 67 -9.77 15.21 -4.72
N VAL A 68 -9.04 14.68 -5.72
CA VAL A 68 -7.87 13.82 -5.53
C VAL A 68 -6.80 14.28 -6.49
N ARG A 69 -5.95 15.20 -6.03
CA ARG A 69 -4.90 15.81 -6.85
C ARG A 69 -3.97 14.76 -7.44
N GLU A 70 -3.58 13.78 -6.63
CA GLU A 70 -2.71 12.67 -7.00
C GLU A 70 -3.26 11.37 -6.41
N GLY A 71 -3.74 10.50 -7.29
CA GLY A 71 -4.35 9.26 -6.88
C GLY A 71 -4.10 8.11 -7.84
N ILE A 72 -4.59 6.96 -7.42
CA ILE A 72 -4.60 5.73 -8.19
C ILE A 72 -6.04 5.27 -8.27
N VAL A 73 -6.54 5.05 -9.48
CA VAL A 73 -7.79 4.32 -9.67
C VAL A 73 -7.45 2.86 -9.92
N ALA A 74 -8.12 1.95 -9.21
CA ALA A 74 -7.81 0.53 -9.23
C ALA A 74 -9.06 -0.34 -9.14
N THR A 75 -8.97 -1.57 -9.64
CA THR A 75 -9.99 -2.60 -9.45
C THR A 75 -9.54 -3.60 -8.39
N ALA A 76 -10.45 -4.00 -7.52
CA ALA A 76 -10.24 -5.08 -6.56
C ALA A 76 -11.49 -5.98 -6.55
N GLY A 77 -11.39 -7.13 -7.20
CA GLY A 77 -12.52 -8.00 -7.50
C GLY A 77 -13.59 -7.26 -8.30
N THR A 78 -14.76 -7.11 -7.70
CA THR A 78 -15.93 -6.41 -8.30
C THR A 78 -16.02 -4.94 -7.91
N THR A 79 -15.05 -4.41 -7.16
CA THR A 79 -15.05 -3.03 -6.66
C THR A 79 -14.06 -2.16 -7.41
N LEU A 80 -14.46 -0.92 -7.72
CA LEU A 80 -13.56 0.14 -8.17
C LEU A 80 -13.16 1.00 -6.97
N ARG A 81 -11.88 1.31 -6.86
CA ARG A 81 -11.28 2.01 -5.73
C ARG A 81 -10.49 3.20 -6.24
N ILE A 82 -10.78 4.39 -5.71
CA ILE A 82 -9.96 5.57 -5.91
C ILE A 82 -9.15 5.76 -4.63
N LEU A 83 -7.83 5.73 -4.76
CA LEU A 83 -6.88 5.84 -3.67
C LEU A 83 -6.17 7.18 -3.80
N SER A 84 -6.16 7.97 -2.74
CA SER A 84 -5.22 9.10 -2.63
C SER A 84 -3.90 8.55 -2.13
N VAL A 85 -2.80 8.90 -2.79
CA VAL A 85 -1.46 8.62 -2.28
C VAL A 85 -1.01 9.90 -1.59
N GLU A 86 -1.22 9.99 -0.27
CA GLU A 86 -0.77 11.14 0.52
C GLU A 86 0.75 11.15 0.59
N ALA A 87 1.32 11.78 -0.42
CA ALA A 87 2.73 11.78 -0.71
C ALA A 87 3.09 13.17 -1.22
N GLU A 88 2.98 14.17 -0.36
CA GLU A 88 3.84 15.34 -0.53
C GLU A 88 5.30 14.83 -0.61
N ASN A 89 5.83 14.78 -1.83
CA ASN A 89 7.14 14.23 -2.19
C ASN A 89 7.41 12.75 -1.80
N GLY A 90 6.39 11.93 -1.60
CA GLY A 90 6.57 10.54 -1.14
C GLY A 90 6.83 10.37 0.36
N ALA A 91 6.58 11.41 1.17
CA ALA A 91 6.80 11.37 2.62
C ALA A 91 5.95 10.30 3.33
N GLY A 92 4.69 10.12 2.93
CA GLY A 92 3.81 9.08 3.50
C GLY A 92 4.15 7.64 3.09
N LEU A 93 5.05 7.44 2.13
CA LEU A 93 5.48 6.12 1.63
C LEU A 93 6.75 5.61 2.33
N GLY A 94 7.21 6.28 3.40
CA GLY A 94 8.45 5.95 4.11
C GLY A 94 9.71 6.31 3.32
N ALA A 95 10.83 6.57 4.01
CA ALA A 95 12.09 6.99 3.37
C ALA A 95 12.94 5.82 2.83
N ALA A 96 12.63 4.59 3.23
CA ALA A 96 13.38 3.37 2.93
C ALA A 96 12.40 2.21 2.69
N ASP A 97 12.92 0.99 2.46
CA ASP A 97 12.15 -0.26 2.28
C ASP A 97 11.24 -0.65 3.47
N ASP A 98 11.03 0.28 4.40
CA ASP A 98 10.22 0.16 5.61
C ASP A 98 8.73 0.06 5.27
N GLU A 99 8.09 -0.90 5.92
CA GLU A 99 6.67 -1.16 5.77
C GLU A 99 5.89 -0.12 6.60
N ALA A 100 5.10 0.72 5.94
CA ALA A 100 4.27 1.71 6.61
C ALA A 100 3.19 1.01 7.46
N PHE A 101 3.19 1.24 8.77
CA PHE A 101 2.21 0.64 9.68
C PHE A 101 0.85 1.34 9.55
N ASN A 102 -0.16 0.62 9.07
CA ASN A 102 -1.54 1.11 9.02
C ASN A 102 -2.30 0.59 10.26
N SER A 103 -2.82 1.51 11.07
CA SER A 103 -3.64 1.19 12.23
C SER A 103 -5.09 1.61 12.00
N ASN A 104 -6.01 0.66 12.20
CA ASN A 104 -7.45 0.94 12.22
C ASN A 104 -7.94 0.83 13.66
N LYS A 105 -8.75 1.80 14.09
CA LYS A 105 -9.34 1.83 15.43
C LYS A 105 -10.82 1.47 15.32
N VAL A 106 -11.25 0.55 16.18
CA VAL A 106 -12.66 0.23 16.40
C VAL A 106 -12.99 0.61 17.83
N GLU A 107 -14.06 1.37 18.02
CA GLU A 107 -14.48 1.79 19.36
C GLU A 107 -15.14 0.62 20.10
N LEU A 108 -14.74 0.43 21.36
CA LEU A 108 -15.27 -0.58 22.25
C LEU A 108 -15.90 0.11 23.45
N THR A 109 -17.00 -0.45 23.96
CA THR A 109 -17.71 0.09 25.13
C THR A 109 -16.91 -0.02 26.42
N TYR A 110 -16.02 -1.02 26.52
CA TYR A 110 -15.20 -1.28 27.71
C TYR A 110 -13.75 -1.52 27.33
N THR A 111 -12.84 -1.39 28.30
CA THR A 111 -11.41 -1.64 28.11
C THR A 111 -11.18 -3.13 27.83
N PRO A 112 -10.63 -3.50 26.67
CA PRO A 112 -10.38 -4.90 26.33
C PRO A 112 -9.29 -5.48 27.26
N ARG A 113 -9.56 -6.65 27.86
CA ARG A 113 -8.61 -7.35 28.76
C ARG A 113 -8.01 -8.61 28.15
N GLY A 114 -8.55 -9.07 27.02
CA GLY A 114 -8.03 -10.20 26.27
C GLY A 114 -8.61 -10.24 24.86
N MET A 115 -7.87 -10.81 23.93
CA MET A 115 -8.26 -10.96 22.53
C MET A 115 -7.92 -12.38 22.06
N CYS A 116 -8.84 -13.01 21.34
CA CYS A 116 -8.63 -14.33 20.75
C CYS A 116 -9.15 -14.37 19.31
N LEU A 117 -8.43 -15.09 18.44
CA LEU A 117 -8.84 -15.34 17.06
C LEU A 117 -9.69 -16.61 16.99
N LEU A 118 -10.89 -16.49 16.41
CA LEU A 118 -11.73 -17.66 16.15
C LEU A 118 -11.31 -18.31 14.82
N ALA A 119 -10.69 -19.49 14.90
CA ALA A 119 -10.06 -20.17 13.75
C ALA A 119 -11.00 -20.43 12.56
N THR A 120 -12.30 -20.58 12.79
CA THR A 120 -13.27 -21.02 11.79
C THR A 120 -14.01 -19.90 11.07
N GLY A 121 -13.87 -18.63 11.48
CA GLY A 121 -14.69 -17.54 10.93
C GLY A 121 -13.97 -16.21 10.66
N GLY A 122 -12.68 -16.09 10.98
CA GLY A 122 -11.97 -14.81 10.89
C GLY A 122 -12.52 -13.72 11.83
N ALA A 123 -13.40 -14.10 12.77
CA ALA A 123 -13.93 -13.21 13.78
C ALA A 123 -12.94 -13.08 14.94
N VAL A 124 -12.87 -11.87 15.51
CA VAL A 124 -12.06 -11.59 16.71
C VAL A 124 -13.00 -11.53 17.90
N ALA A 125 -12.73 -12.32 18.94
CA ALA A 125 -13.43 -12.24 20.21
C ALA A 125 -12.61 -11.39 21.19
N ALA A 126 -13.24 -10.39 21.80
CA ALA A 126 -12.64 -9.57 22.86
C ALA A 126 -13.35 -9.86 24.19
N ALA A 127 -12.59 -10.21 25.22
CA ALA A 127 -13.13 -10.51 26.53
C ALA A 127 -13.22 -9.24 27.39
N GLN A 128 -14.32 -9.14 28.13
CA GLN A 128 -14.53 -8.18 29.20
C GLN A 128 -14.52 -8.97 30.52
N GLY A 129 -13.91 -8.42 31.55
CA GLY A 129 -13.89 -9.00 32.90
C GLY A 129 -13.87 -7.91 33.94
#